data_AF-A0A1F4SDW6-F1
#
_entry.id   AF-A0A1F4SDW6-F1
#
_cell.length_a   1.000
_cell.length_b   1.000
_cell.length_c   1.000
_cell.angle_alpha   90.00
_cell.angle_beta   90.00
_cell.angle_gamma   90.00
#
_symmetry.space_group_name_H-M   'P 1'
#
loop_
_entity.id
_entity.type
_entity.pdbx_description
1 polymer ?
#
loop_
_entity_poly.entity_id
_entity_poly.type
_entity_poly.pdbx_seq_one_letter_code
_entity_poly.pdbx_strand_id
1 'polypeptide(L)'
;MFTYMFNYDFLMWLYIINSVLIISHEIDSAYYKEWTLFKLPYGRTSFMIIHFFLLLFILYGLLLLATGAALGFFFSLLLSSGGIFAFLIHMYFIKIGRPEFKSFISIFILTSMFIISTIQMAIILFGSITVV
;
A
#
# COMPACT_ATOMS: atom_id res chain seq x y z
N MET A 1 -1.25 -10.86 -27.87
CA MET A 1 -1.21 -10.09 -26.60
C MET A 1 -2.65 -9.72 -26.29
N PHE A 2 -3.23 -10.28 -25.22
CA PHE A 2 -4.59 -9.91 -24.81
C PHE A 2 -4.48 -8.70 -23.89
N THR A 3 -4.96 -7.54 -24.33
CA THR A 3 -4.99 -6.34 -23.50
C THR A 3 -6.42 -6.11 -23.03
N TYR A 4 -6.63 -6.17 -21.72
CA TYR A 4 -7.95 -5.96 -21.12
C TYR A 4 -8.19 -4.46 -20.91
N MET A 5 -9.36 -3.97 -21.30
CA MET A 5 -9.75 -2.57 -21.10
C MET A 5 -10.34 -2.37 -19.71
N PHE A 6 -9.72 -1.50 -18.92
CA PHE A 6 -10.21 -1.12 -17.59
C PHE A 6 -10.60 0.37 -17.58
N ASN A 7 -11.72 0.67 -16.91
CA ASN A 7 -12.16 2.04 -16.68
C ASN A 7 -11.18 2.74 -15.71
N TYR A 8 -10.80 3.98 -16.02
CA TYR A 8 -10.00 4.84 -15.15
C TYR A 8 -10.56 4.95 -13.73
N ASP A 9 -11.88 5.06 -13.58
CA ASP A 9 -12.56 5.10 -12.29
C ASP A 9 -12.28 3.87 -11.44
N PHE A 10 -12.14 2.71 -12.07
CA PHE A 10 -11.82 1.47 -11.36
C PHE A 10 -10.40 1.53 -10.77
N LEU A 11 -9.43 2.04 -11.51
CA LEU A 11 -8.08 2.26 -10.98
C LEU A 11 -8.09 3.27 -9.82
N MET A 12 -8.89 4.33 -9.93
CA MET A 12 -9.03 5.34 -8.88
C MET A 12 -9.60 4.73 -7.60
N TRP A 13 -10.65 3.90 -7.69
CA TRP A 13 -11.20 3.18 -6.54
C TRP A 13 -10.22 2.18 -5.95
N LEU A 14 -9.46 1.46 -6.77
CA LEU A 14 -8.39 0.58 -6.27
C LEU A 14 -7.35 1.39 -5.49
N TYR A 15 -6.91 2.54 -6.02
CA TYR A 15 -5.97 3.42 -5.32
C TYR A 15 -6.50 3.85 -3.95
N ILE A 16 -7.76 4.30 -3.89
CA ILE A 16 -8.39 4.74 -2.64
C ILE A 16 -8.48 3.61 -1.63
N ILE A 17 -8.99 2.44 -2.04
CA ILE A 17 -9.12 1.26 -1.16
C ILE A 17 -7.73 0.82 -0.68
N ASN A 18 -6.74 0.78 -1.56
CA ASN A 18 -5.37 0.39 -1.20
C ASN A 18 -4.73 1.40 -0.23
N SER A 19 -4.99 2.70 -0.43
CA SER A 19 -4.55 3.75 0.48
C SER A 19 -5.15 3.57 1.88
N VAL A 20 -6.45 3.25 1.98
CA VAL A 20 -7.09 2.96 3.27
C VAL A 20 -6.47 1.74 3.94
N LEU A 21 -6.20 0.68 3.18
CA LEU A 21 -5.59 -0.55 3.70
C LEU A 21 -4.16 -0.31 4.22
N ILE A 22 -3.32 0.38 3.43
CA ILE A 22 -1.96 0.74 3.86
C ILE A 22 -2.01 1.65 5.09
N ILE A 23 -2.81 2.72 5.08
CA ILE A 23 -2.88 3.62 6.24
C ILE A 23 -3.39 2.89 7.49
N SER A 24 -4.37 2.00 7.34
CA SER A 24 -4.86 1.17 8.46
C SER A 24 -3.78 0.23 8.97
N HIS A 25 -2.99 -0.35 8.07
CA HIS A 25 -1.84 -1.15 8.45
C HIS A 25 -0.79 -0.31 9.20
N GLU A 26 -0.48 0.91 8.77
CA GLU A 26 0.50 1.76 9.48
C GLU A 26 0.01 2.20 10.87
N ILE A 27 -1.31 2.37 11.05
CA ILE A 27 -1.91 2.58 12.37
C ILE A 27 -1.68 1.35 13.26
N ASP A 28 -1.87 0.15 12.72
CA ASP A 28 -1.60 -1.12 13.42
C ASP A 28 -0.10 -1.29 13.71
N SER A 29 0.77 -0.89 12.77
CA SER A 29 2.23 -0.86 12.94
C SER A 29 2.66 0.05 14.09
N ALA A 30 1.98 1.19 14.25
CA ALA A 30 2.21 2.06 15.39
C ALA A 30 1.82 1.39 16.72
N TYR A 31 0.70 0.64 16.76
CA TYR A 31 0.27 -0.13 17.93
C TYR A 31 1.31 -1.21 18.30
N TYR A 32 1.81 -1.95 17.31
CA TYR A 32 2.84 -2.97 17.51
C TYR A 32 4.27 -2.40 17.68
N LYS A 33 4.42 -1.06 17.73
CA LYS A 33 5.70 -0.38 17.91
C LYS A 33 6.74 -0.85 16.90
N GLU A 34 6.36 -0.89 15.63
CA GLU A 34 7.15 -1.47 14.55
C GLU A 34 8.56 -0.84 14.41
N TRP A 35 8.75 0.39 14.87
CA TRP A 35 10.07 1.00 15.00
C TRP A 35 11.06 0.20 15.85
N THR A 36 10.58 -0.61 16.81
CA THR A 36 11.42 -1.54 17.58
C THR A 36 11.77 -2.80 16.80
N LEU A 37 10.85 -3.26 15.96
CA LEU A 37 10.99 -4.44 15.11
C LEU A 37 11.97 -4.17 13.95
N PHE A 38 11.88 -2.99 13.33
CA PHE A 38 12.84 -2.52 12.33
C PHE A 38 14.07 -1.80 12.89
N LYS A 39 14.17 -1.67 14.22
CA LYS A 39 15.29 -1.00 14.90
C LYS A 39 15.57 0.41 14.36
N LEU A 40 14.51 1.18 14.12
CA LEU A 40 14.64 2.53 13.59
C LEU A 40 15.39 3.42 14.59
N PRO A 41 16.35 4.25 14.12
CA PRO A 41 17.03 5.21 14.98
C PRO A 41 16.01 6.21 15.52
N TYR A 42 16.16 6.68 16.76
CA TYR A 42 15.21 7.62 17.40
C TYR A 42 13.78 7.07 17.61
N GLY A 43 13.55 5.76 17.42
CA GLY A 43 12.32 5.06 17.78
C GLY A 43 11.05 5.66 17.17
N ARG A 44 10.07 6.01 18.01
CA ARG A 44 8.78 6.58 17.57
C ARG A 44 8.95 7.87 16.75
N THR A 45 9.98 8.68 17.02
CA THR A 45 10.17 9.97 16.34
C THR A 45 10.45 9.78 14.85
N SER A 46 11.40 8.91 14.50
CA SER A 46 11.69 8.62 13.09
C SER A 46 10.53 7.92 12.41
N PHE A 47 9.85 7.02 13.12
CA PHE A 47 8.62 6.39 12.64
C PHE A 47 7.60 7.45 12.23
N MET A 48 7.28 8.41 13.09
CA MET A 48 6.32 9.47 12.78
C MET A 48 6.75 10.32 11.58
N ILE A 49 8.03 10.69 11.48
CA ILE A 49 8.54 11.49 10.35
C ILE A 49 8.41 10.72 9.03
N ILE A 50 8.82 9.45 9.00
CA ILE A 50 8.70 8.58 7.82
C ILE A 50 7.24 8.49 7.38
N HIS A 51 6.33 8.25 8.33
CA HIS A 51 4.91 8.09 8.05
C HIS A 51 4.25 9.38 7.58
N PHE A 52 4.65 10.53 8.12
CA PHE A 52 4.18 11.83 7.64
C PHE A 52 4.45 11.99 6.14
N PHE A 53 5.68 11.70 5.69
CA PHE A 53 6.01 11.76 4.27
C PHE A 53 5.35 10.64 3.46
N LEU A 54 5.23 9.43 4.01
CA LEU A 54 4.54 8.33 3.35
C LEU A 54 3.08 8.70 3.04
N LEU A 55 2.33 9.21 4.03
CA LEU A 55 0.95 9.65 3.85
C LEU A 55 0.86 10.82 2.85
N LEU A 56 1.80 11.76 2.89
CA LEU A 56 1.86 12.84 1.91
C LEU A 56 2.02 12.29 0.49
N PHE A 57 2.90 11.31 0.27
CA PHE A 57 3.09 10.69 -1.05
C PHE A 57 1.87 9.91 -1.52
N ILE A 58 1.19 9.18 -0.62
CA ILE A 58 -0.05 8.48 -0.94
C ILE A 58 -1.13 9.47 -1.40
N LEU A 59 -1.36 10.53 -0.63
CA LEU A 59 -2.40 11.51 -0.97
C LEU A 59 -2.04 12.35 -2.20
N TYR A 60 -0.76 12.66 -2.40
CA TYR A 60 -0.30 13.36 -3.59
C TYR A 60 -0.45 12.49 -4.85
N GLY A 61 -0.15 11.19 -4.75
CA GLY A 61 -0.39 10.24 -5.82
C GLY A 61 -1.87 10.13 -6.21
N LEU A 62 -2.78 10.13 -5.21
CA LEU A 62 -4.22 10.19 -5.46
C LEU A 62 -4.62 11.47 -6.21
N LEU A 63 -4.08 12.63 -5.83
CA LEU A 63 -4.37 13.90 -6.51
C LEU A 63 -3.89 13.87 -7.98
N LEU A 64 -2.68 13.36 -8.23
CA LEU A 64 -2.14 13.21 -9.58
C LEU A 64 -2.97 12.24 -10.42
N LEU A 65 -3.44 11.16 -9.81
CA LEU A 65 -4.32 10.22 -10.48
C LEU A 65 -5.68 10.88 -10.75
N ALA A 66 -6.25 11.65 -9.83
CA ALA A 66 -7.52 12.34 -10.06
C ALA A 66 -7.46 13.35 -11.23
N THR A 67 -6.28 13.90 -11.55
CA THR A 67 -6.09 14.84 -12.68
C THR A 67 -5.70 14.16 -14.00
N GLY A 68 -5.60 12.83 -14.04
CA GLY A 68 -5.15 12.10 -15.23
C GLY A 68 -3.66 12.25 -15.53
N ALA A 69 -2.86 12.77 -14.60
CA ALA A 69 -1.44 12.98 -14.82
C ALA A 69 -0.69 11.63 -14.92
N ALA A 70 0.22 11.51 -15.90
CA ALA A 70 1.02 10.30 -16.10
C ALA A 70 1.80 9.88 -14.83
N LEU A 71 2.24 10.86 -14.03
CA LEU A 71 2.93 10.63 -12.77
C LEU A 71 2.03 9.95 -11.72
N GLY A 72 0.71 10.08 -11.81
CA GLY A 72 -0.25 9.38 -10.95
C GLY A 72 -0.13 7.86 -11.06
N PHE A 73 0.10 7.33 -12.27
CA PHE A 73 0.34 5.89 -12.48
C PHE A 73 1.61 5.41 -11.80
N PHE A 74 2.67 6.22 -11.82
CA PHE A 74 3.91 5.91 -11.11
C PHE A 74 3.69 5.82 -9.59
N PHE A 75 2.99 6.79 -9.00
CA PHE A 75 2.62 6.71 -7.58
C PHE A 75 1.69 5.52 -7.28
N SER A 76 0.82 5.15 -8.22
CA SER A 76 -0.05 3.98 -8.11
C SER A 76 0.75 2.66 -8.08
N LEU A 77 1.83 2.57 -8.87
CA LEU A 77 2.79 1.47 -8.79
C LEU A 77 3.56 1.46 -7.48
N LEU A 78 4.01 2.62 -6.97
CA LEU A 78 4.69 2.71 -5.69
C LEU A 78 3.79 2.27 -4.53
N LEU A 79 2.54 2.72 -4.50
CA LEU A 79 1.55 2.32 -3.48
C LEU A 79 1.35 0.80 -3.49
N SER A 80 1.12 0.23 -4.68
CA SER A 80 0.93 -1.21 -4.85
C SER A 80 2.18 -2.00 -4.44
N SER A 81 3.37 -1.50 -4.79
CA SER A 81 4.63 -2.14 -4.39
C SER A 81 4.80 -2.11 -2.87
N GLY A 82 4.44 -1.01 -2.21
CA GLY A 82 4.45 -0.89 -0.76
C GLY A 82 3.54 -1.89 -0.07
N GLY A 83 2.30 -2.04 -0.55
CA GLY A 83 1.35 -3.01 0.02
C GLY A 83 1.79 -4.47 -0.14
N ILE A 84 2.38 -4.82 -1.28
CA ILE A 84 2.99 -6.14 -1.50
C ILE A 84 4.17 -6.35 -0.54
N PHE A 85 5.07 -5.36 -0.45
CA PHE A 85 6.23 -5.42 0.42
C PHE A 85 5.84 -5.61 1.90
N ALA A 86 4.88 -4.83 2.38
CA ALA A 86 4.36 -4.94 3.75
C ALA A 86 3.82 -6.34 4.03
N PHE A 87 2.99 -6.90 3.15
CA PHE A 87 2.53 -8.28 3.32
C PHE A 87 3.68 -9.28 3.42
N LEU A 88 4.65 -9.21 2.51
CA LEU A 88 5.77 -10.16 2.48
C LEU A 88 6.63 -10.08 3.74
N ILE A 89 6.95 -8.87 4.21
CA ILE A 89 7.80 -8.71 5.40
C ILE A 89 7.08 -9.15 6.68
N HIS A 90 5.79 -8.88 6.81
CA HIS A 90 5.01 -9.33 7.97
C HIS A 90 4.79 -10.84 7.97
N MET A 91 4.50 -11.44 6.82
CA MET A 91 4.41 -12.90 6.72
C MET A 91 5.75 -13.57 7.03
N TYR A 92 6.87 -12.96 6.63
CA TYR A 92 8.20 -13.42 7.03
C TYR A 92 8.39 -13.35 8.55
N PHE A 93 8.06 -12.23 9.20
CA PHE A 93 8.18 -12.10 10.65
C PHE A 93 7.29 -13.09 11.41
N ILE A 94 6.03 -13.23 11.00
CA ILE A 94 5.09 -14.21 11.56
C ILE A 94 5.65 -15.63 11.45
N LYS A 95 6.24 -15.98 10.30
CA LYS A 95 6.82 -17.30 10.03
C LYS A 95 8.03 -17.62 10.94
N ILE A 96 8.84 -16.62 11.29
CA ILE A 96 9.97 -16.81 12.23
C ILE A 96 9.55 -16.72 13.71
N GLY A 97 8.24 -16.73 13.99
CA GLY A 97 7.69 -16.85 15.34
C GLY A 97 7.35 -15.53 16.02
N ARG A 98 7.45 -14.39 15.34
CA ARG A 98 7.09 -13.08 15.90
C ARG A 98 5.59 -13.00 16.24
N PRO A 99 5.20 -12.47 17.41
CA PRO A 99 3.80 -12.38 17.81
C PRO A 99 3.02 -11.23 17.17
N GLU A 100 3.71 -10.22 16.64
CA GLU A 100 3.12 -9.01 16.04
C GLU A 100 2.24 -9.37 14.81
N PHE A 101 1.18 -8.59 14.59
CA PHE A 101 0.26 -8.71 13.45
C PHE A 101 -0.45 -10.07 13.29
N LYS A 102 -0.54 -10.89 14.34
CA LYS A 102 -1.29 -12.16 14.34
C LYS A 102 -2.78 -12.02 14.66
N SER A 103 -3.24 -10.81 14.99
CA SER A 103 -4.66 -10.60 15.24
C SER A 103 -5.48 -10.85 13.96
N PHE A 104 -6.74 -11.23 14.12
CA PHE A 104 -7.63 -11.46 12.98
C PHE A 104 -7.72 -10.23 12.07
N ILE A 105 -7.82 -9.03 12.66
CA ILE A 105 -7.96 -7.79 11.88
C ILE A 105 -6.64 -7.43 11.16
N SER A 106 -5.49 -7.63 11.80
CA SER A 106 -4.17 -7.41 11.18
C SER A 106 -3.98 -8.30 9.96
N ILE A 107 -4.27 -9.60 10.08
CA ILE A 107 -4.15 -10.56 8.97
C ILE A 107 -5.14 -10.22 7.85
N PHE A 108 -6.36 -9.82 8.21
CA PHE A 108 -7.37 -9.39 7.23
C PHE A 108 -6.89 -8.18 6.42
N ILE A 109 -6.37 -7.14 7.10
CA ILE A 109 -5.84 -5.94 6.45
C ILE A 109 -4.66 -6.30 5.55
N LEU A 110 -3.67 -7.03 6.08
CA LEU A 110 -2.47 -7.45 5.32
C LEU A 110 -2.83 -8.25 4.06
N THR A 111 -3.74 -9.22 4.19
CA THR A 111 -4.13 -10.09 3.06
C THR A 111 -4.94 -9.30 2.03
N SER A 112 -5.87 -8.46 2.47
CA SER A 112 -6.66 -7.59 1.58
C SER A 112 -5.75 -6.63 0.83
N MET A 113 -4.79 -6.02 1.53
CA MET A 113 -3.81 -5.10 0.96
C MET A 113 -2.95 -5.78 -0.11
N PHE A 114 -2.50 -7.02 0.14
CA PHE A 114 -1.75 -7.81 -0.84
C PHE A 114 -2.57 -8.09 -2.12
N ILE A 115 -3.82 -8.51 -1.96
CA ILE A 115 -4.72 -8.80 -3.09
C ILE A 115 -4.97 -7.54 -3.91
N ILE A 116 -5.40 -6.45 -3.25
CA ILE A 116 -5.69 -5.17 -3.92
C ILE A 116 -4.45 -4.61 -4.60
N SER A 117 -3.29 -4.63 -3.93
CA SER A 117 -2.03 -4.17 -4.52
C SER A 117 -1.62 -4.99 -5.73
N THR A 118 -1.79 -6.32 -5.70
CA THR A 118 -1.47 -7.19 -6.84
C THR A 118 -2.39 -6.90 -8.03
N ILE A 119 -3.70 -6.72 -7.79
CA ILE A 119 -4.67 -6.37 -8.83
C ILE A 119 -4.34 -5.00 -9.42
N GLN A 120 -4.13 -3.99 -8.58
CA GLN A 120 -3.80 -2.64 -8.99
C GLN A 120 -2.50 -2.60 -9.83
N MET A 121 -1.45 -3.29 -9.39
CA MET A 121 -0.20 -3.41 -10.14
C MET A 121 -0.41 -4.09 -11.49
N ALA A 122 -1.16 -5.19 -11.54
CA ALA A 122 -1.42 -5.91 -12.79
C ALA A 122 -2.18 -5.05 -13.81
N ILE A 123 -3.15 -4.25 -13.37
CA ILE A 123 -3.88 -3.33 -14.24
C ILE A 123 -2.97 -2.26 -14.82
N ILE A 124 -2.06 -1.70 -14.02
CA ILE A 124 -1.14 -0.66 -14.51
C ILE A 124 -0.12 -1.25 -15.51
N LEU A 125 0.39 -2.45 -15.26
CA LEU A 125 1.44 -3.06 -16.09
C LEU A 125 0.92 -3.74 -17.35
N PHE A 126 -0.28 -4.31 -17.31
CA PHE A 126 -0.81 -5.17 -18.39
C PHE A 126 -2.16 -4.70 -18.94
N GLY A 127 -2.83 -3.76 -18.27
CA GLY A 127 -4.14 -3.24 -18.69
C GLY A 127 -4.02 -2.13 -19.73
N SER A 128 -5.03 -2.03 -20.60
CA SER A 128 -5.30 -0.81 -21.37
C SER A 128 -6.25 0.04 -20.54
N ILE A 129 -5.76 1.19 -20.08
CA ILE A 129 -6.54 2.09 -19.24
C ILE A 129 -7.06 3.20 -20.14
N THR A 130 -8.38 3.24 -20.33
CA THR A 130 -9.02 4.30 -21.12
C THR A 130 -9.46 5.43 -20.21
N VAL A 131 -8.93 6.62 -20.45
CA VAL A 131 -9.49 7.87 -19.92
C VAL A 131 -10.65 8.22 -20.85
N VAL A 132 -11.89 8.06 -20.37
CA VAL A 132 -13.10 8.45 -21.10
C VAL A 132 -13.48 9.86 -20.71
#